data_AF-F4QU91-F1
#
_entry.id   AF-F4QU91-F1
#
_cell.length_a   1.000
_cell.length_b   1.000
_cell.length_c   1.000
_cell.angle_alpha   90.00
_cell.angle_beta   90.00
_cell.angle_gamma   90.00
#
_symmetry.space_group_name_H-M   'P 1'
#
loop_
_entity.id
_entity.type
_entity.pdbx_description
1 polymer ?
#
loop_
_entity_poly.entity_id
_entity_poly.type
_entity_poly.pdbx_seq_one_letter_code
_entity_poly.pdbx_strand_id
1 'polypeptide(L)' 'MKGFAIGRTIFHDVAARWLKGEMDDAGAVDAMASKLSRLVTAWRDMRRRPARASFKESVA' A
#
# COMPACT_ATOMS: atom_id res chain seq x y z
N MET A 1 10.19 3.52 -14.38
CA MET A 1 9.13 2.56 -14.01
C MET A 1 7.95 3.31 -13.39
N LYS A 2 6.70 2.87 -13.58
CA LYS A 2 5.47 3.55 -13.10
C LYS A 2 4.75 2.81 -11.95
N GLY A 3 5.43 1.87 -11.26
CA GLY A 3 4.85 1.01 -10.23
C GLY A 3 5.86 0.58 -9.16
N PHE A 4 5.40 -0.21 -8.18
CA PHE A 4 6.16 -0.66 -7.01
C PHE A 4 5.77 -2.11 -6.64
N ALA A 5 6.68 -2.83 -5.96
CA ALA A 5 6.49 -4.22 -5.53
C ALA A 5 6.01 -4.29 -4.07
N ILE A 6 5.01 -5.14 -3.79
CA ILE A 6 4.29 -5.18 -2.49
C ILE A 6 4.13 -6.57 -1.88
N GLY A 7 4.74 -7.61 -2.45
CA GLY A 7 4.50 -9.01 -2.09
C GLY A 7 4.63 -9.29 -0.58
N ARG A 8 5.86 -9.18 -0.03
CA ARG A 8 6.11 -9.49 1.39
C ARG A 8 5.32 -8.59 2.35
N THR A 9 5.14 -7.32 2.00
CA THR A 9 4.45 -6.33 2.86
C THR A 9 2.98 -6.69 3.11
N ILE A 10 2.31 -7.27 2.12
CA ILE A 10 0.90 -7.69 2.24
C ILE A 10 0.82 -9.11 2.82
N PHE A 11 1.66 -10.01 2.31
CA PHE A 11 1.47 -11.45 2.50
C PHE A 11 2.12 -12.00 3.78
N HIS A 12 3.32 -11.55 4.15
CA HIS A 12 4.18 -12.27 5.12
C HIS A 12 3.50 -12.56 6.47
N ASP A 13 2.99 -11.51 7.12
CA ASP A 13 2.36 -11.62 8.44
C ASP A 13 1.02 -12.38 8.40
N VAL A 14 0.22 -12.15 7.35
CA VAL A 14 -1.07 -12.83 7.18
C VAL A 14 -0.86 -14.33 6.95
N ALA A 15 0.05 -14.68 6.06
CA ALA A 15 0.39 -16.07 5.75
C ALA A 15 0.96 -16.80 6.98
N ALA A 16 1.80 -16.14 7.77
CA ALA A 16 2.35 -16.73 8.98
C ALA A 16 1.25 -17.12 9.99
N ARG A 17 0.25 -16.26 10.19
CA ARG A 17 -0.88 -16.52 11.10
C ARG A 17 -1.85 -17.56 10.54
N TRP A 18 -2.16 -17.47 9.24
CA TRP A 18 -3.02 -18.42 8.55
C TRP A 18 -2.45 -19.84 8.57
N LEU A 19 -1.16 -20.00 8.25
CA LEU A 19 -0.51 -21.32 8.25
C LEU A 19 -0.35 -21.94 9.66
N LYS A 20 -0.42 -21.11 10.71
CA LYS A 20 -0.47 -21.58 12.10
C LYS A 20 -1.89 -21.97 12.56
N GLY A 21 -2.92 -21.74 11.74
CA GLY A 21 -4.32 -21.92 12.12
C GLY A 21 -4.84 -20.85 13.08
N GLU A 22 -4.12 -19.74 13.26
CA GLU A 22 -4.54 -18.58 14.09
C GLU A 22 -5.51 -17.65 13.33
N MET A 23 -5.76 -17.94 12.06
CA MET A 23 -6.60 -17.19 11.15
C MET A 23 -7.23 -18.17 10.16
N ASP A 24 -8.50 -17.99 9.85
CA ASP A 24 -9.21 -18.76 8.84
C ASP A 24 -8.99 -18.19 7.43
N ASP A 25 -9.45 -18.94 6.42
CA ASP A 25 -9.29 -18.55 5.02
C ASP A 25 -9.95 -17.20 4.72
N ALA A 26 -11.16 -16.98 5.26
CA ALA A 26 -11.90 -15.75 5.07
C ALA A 26 -11.17 -14.55 5.69
N GLY A 27 -10.67 -14.69 6.92
CA GLY A 27 -9.88 -13.67 7.60
C GLY A 27 -8.56 -13.38 6.88
N ALA A 28 -7.91 -14.39 6.31
CA ALA A 28 -6.68 -14.21 5.54
C ALA A 28 -6.93 -13.40 4.26
N VAL A 29 -7.99 -13.72 3.51
CA VAL A 29 -8.40 -12.98 2.31
C VAL A 29 -8.72 -11.53 2.64
N ASP A 30 -9.54 -11.29 3.67
CA ASP A 30 -9.97 -9.94 4.04
C ASP A 30 -8.80 -9.07 4.54
N ALA A 31 -7.89 -9.66 5.32
CA ALA A 31 -6.69 -8.99 5.80
C ALA A 31 -5.77 -8.56 4.64
N MET A 32 -5.54 -9.44 3.65
CA MET A 32 -4.72 -9.12 2.47
C MET A 32 -5.40 -8.06 1.59
N ALA A 33 -6.70 -8.18 1.35
CA ALA A 33 -7.49 -7.22 0.58
C ALA A 33 -7.45 -5.81 1.22
N SER A 34 -7.60 -5.73 2.54
CA SER A 34 -7.53 -4.48 3.30
C SER A 34 -6.15 -3.81 3.16
N LYS A 35 -5.06 -4.58 3.30
CA LYS A 35 -3.69 -4.07 3.12
C LYS A 35 -3.46 -3.54 1.70
N LEU A 36 -3.90 -4.27 0.68
CA LEU A 36 -3.82 -3.83 -0.71
C LEU A 36 -4.62 -2.54 -0.95
N SER A 37 -5.86 -2.49 -0.46
CA SER A 37 -6.76 -1.34 -0.63
C SER A 37 -6.16 -0.06 -0.06
N ARG A 38 -5.54 -0.14 1.13
CA ARG A 38 -4.84 1.01 1.75
C ARG A 38 -3.70 1.53 0.87
N LEU A 39 -2.88 0.62 0.32
CA LEU A 39 -1.76 0.99 -0.56
C LEU A 39 -2.24 1.65 -1.86
N VAL A 40 -3.26 1.07 -2.49
CA VAL A 40 -3.87 1.62 -3.71
C VAL A 40 -4.48 3.00 -3.45
N THR A 41 -5.17 3.16 -2.33
CA THR A 41 -5.78 4.44 -1.93
C THR A 41 -4.71 5.52 -1.73
N ALA A 42 -3.70 5.25 -0.90
CA ALA A 42 -2.60 6.19 -0.67
C ALA A 42 -1.88 6.58 -1.97
N TRP A 43 -1.64 5.60 -2.85
CA TRP A 43 -1.03 5.85 -4.15
C TRP A 43 -1.89 6.72 -5.07
N ARG A 44 -3.22 6.50 -5.08
CA ARG A 44 -4.15 7.34 -5.84
C ARG A 44 -4.16 8.78 -5.29
N ASP A 45 -4.14 8.95 -3.98
CA ASP A 45 -4.15 10.27 -3.34
C ASP A 45 -2.87 11.05 -3.65
N MET A 46 -1.72 10.38 -3.62
CA MET A 46 -0.44 10.98 -4.04
C MET A 46 -0.45 11.48 -5.47
N ARG A 47 -1.11 10.76 -6.40
CA ARG A 47 -1.21 11.19 -7.80
C ARG A 47 -2.25 12.29 -8.02
N ARG A 48 -3.28 12.36 -7.19
CA ARG A 48 -4.31 13.42 -7.24
C ARG A 48 -3.78 14.74 -6.72
N ARG A 49 -2.78 14.71 -5.83
CA ARG A 49 -2.13 15.93 -5.35
C ARG A 49 -1.36 16.56 -6.52
N PRO A 50 -1.65 17.82 -6.91
CA PRO A 50 -0.82 18.51 -7.88
C PRO A 50 0.61 18.53 -7.34
N ALA A 51 1.58 18.20 -8.19
CA ALA A 51 3.00 18.29 -7.83
C ALA A 51 3.22 19.68 -7.25
N ARG A 52 3.71 19.75 -6.00
CA ARG A 52 3.94 21.02 -5.31
C ARG A 52 4.74 21.88 -6.26
N ALA A 53 4.16 22.99 -6.71
CA ALA A 53 4.81 23.88 -7.68
C ALA A 53 6.19 24.22 -7.13
N SER A 54 7.23 23.98 -7.94
CA SER A 54 8.60 24.29 -7.58
C SER A 54 8.67 25.75 -7.18
N PHE A 55 9.06 26.01 -5.93
CA PHE A 55 9.34 27.36 -5.44
C PHE A 55 10.60 27.81 -6.18
N LYS A 56 10.43 28.45 -7.35
CA LYS A 56 11.51 29.20 -7.96
C LYS A 56 11.74 30.42 -7.08
N GLU A 57 12.87 30.41 -6.36
CA GLU A 57 13.44 31.61 -5.76
C GLU A 57 13.57 32.69 -6.84
N SER A 58 12.83 33.78 -6.66
CA SER A 58 13.24 35.07 -7.19
C SER A 58 14.31 35.61 -6.26
N VAL A 59 15.56 35.59 -6.71
CA VAL A 59 16.56 36.54 -6.24
C VAL A 59 16.93 37.41 -7.42
N ALA A 60 16.87 38.70 -7.13
CA ALA A 60 16.99 39.89 -7.97
C ALA A 60 18.10 39.87 -9.02
#